data_AF-A0A7G8G8T7-F1
#
_entry.id   AF-A0A7G8G8T7-F1
#
_cell.length_a   1.000
_cell.length_b   1.000
_cell.length_c   1.000
_cell.angle_alpha   90.00
_cell.angle_beta   90.00
_cell.angle_gamma   90.00
#
_symmetry.space_group_name_H-M   'P 1'
#
loop_
_entity.id
_entity.type
_entity.pdbx_description
1 polymer ?
#
loop_
_entity_poly.entity_id
_entity_poly.type
_entity_poly.pdbx_seq_one_letter_code
_entity_poly.pdbx_strand_id
1 'polypeptide(L)'
;MTKGEAVSDHVTKGYRDRLDEGRRAMAHLIHVWHERNGWSHKVLPALADALDLGRVHNSQISNLRNGKLASPGPEVFLALGQANAILDAGLDPIQDHLAEVHPDLLKVLKVSAVPVISANGKPLGAGQLLEIFVGLAPLPPGFDWRIDPMEAAALSAALADCLCRGQSWRQCRDQLMSAYPVGKTQRRERFAAVMAGLRDYSAEELDGEFLDLHATYLSLDGQNGATPAAFLDELRRRLPFKATLSDQPE
;
A
#
# COMPACT_ATOMS: atom_id res chain seq x y z
N MET A 1 5.70 -21.62 33.45
CA MET A 1 4.27 -21.76 33.11
C MET A 1 3.59 -20.44 33.41
N THR A 2 3.38 -19.60 32.39
CA THR A 2 2.55 -18.40 32.48
C THR A 2 1.72 -18.36 31.20
N LYS A 3 0.45 -18.73 31.39
CA LYS A 3 -0.61 -18.79 30.40
C LYS A 3 -1.03 -17.35 30.11
N GLY A 4 -0.57 -16.84 28.98
CA GLY A 4 -1.03 -15.60 28.37
C GLY A 4 -1.16 -15.82 26.86
N GLU A 5 -1.75 -16.96 26.49
CA GLU A 5 -2.21 -17.16 25.12
C GLU A 5 -3.23 -16.08 24.82
N ALA A 6 -2.94 -15.31 23.77
CA ALA A 6 -3.85 -14.37 23.15
C ALA A 6 -5.26 -14.98 23.14
N VAL A 7 -6.18 -14.35 23.85
CA VAL A 7 -7.61 -14.59 23.63
C VAL A 7 -7.81 -14.33 22.15
N SER A 8 -7.98 -15.43 21.40
CA SER A 8 -8.10 -15.41 19.96
C SER A 8 -9.12 -14.33 19.56
N ASP A 9 -8.70 -13.40 18.71
CA ASP A 9 -9.52 -12.36 18.07
C ASP A 9 -10.79 -12.93 17.38
N HIS A 10 -10.94 -14.25 17.33
CA HIS A 10 -12.13 -14.98 16.92
C HIS A 10 -13.34 -14.86 17.87
N VAL A 11 -13.14 -14.47 19.14
CA VAL A 11 -14.23 -14.43 20.13
C VAL A 11 -14.85 -13.03 20.27
N THR A 12 -14.09 -11.96 19.98
CA THR A 12 -14.50 -10.56 20.23
C THR A 12 -15.00 -9.82 18.99
N LYS A 13 -14.69 -10.28 17.78
CA LYS A 13 -15.01 -9.61 16.51
C LYS A 13 -15.98 -10.42 15.66
N GLY A 14 -17.05 -9.78 15.17
CA GLY A 14 -18.03 -10.46 14.32
C GLY A 14 -17.44 -10.88 12.97
N TYR A 15 -17.93 -11.96 12.37
CA TYR A 15 -17.41 -12.44 11.08
C TYR A 15 -17.52 -11.38 9.97
N ARG A 16 -18.54 -10.51 10.04
CA ARG A 16 -18.75 -9.40 9.08
C ARG A 16 -17.63 -8.38 9.17
N ASP A 17 -17.28 -7.97 10.39
CA ASP A 17 -16.20 -7.03 10.63
C ASP A 17 -14.89 -7.59 10.09
N ARG A 18 -14.59 -8.87 10.35
CA ARG A 18 -13.40 -9.54 9.80
C ARG A 18 -13.36 -9.52 8.27
N LEU A 19 -14.47 -9.85 7.62
CA LEU A 19 -14.56 -9.77 6.15
C LEU A 19 -14.37 -8.34 5.65
N ASP A 20 -14.86 -7.34 6.36
CA ASP A 20 -14.64 -5.93 6.04
C ASP A 20 -13.16 -5.54 6.18
N GLU A 21 -12.46 -6.00 7.22
CA GLU A 21 -11.02 -5.75 7.37
C GLU A 21 -10.20 -6.45 6.29
N GLY A 22 -10.53 -7.71 5.99
CA GLY A 22 -9.88 -8.48 4.94
C GLY A 22 -10.07 -7.85 3.55
N ARG A 23 -11.28 -7.33 3.27
CA ARG A 23 -11.54 -6.53 2.06
C ARG A 23 -10.68 -5.28 1.98
N ARG A 24 -10.56 -4.53 3.09
CA ARG A 24 -9.69 -3.34 3.15
C ARG A 24 -8.22 -3.71 2.98
N ALA A 25 -7.76 -4.80 3.62
CA ALA A 25 -6.41 -5.30 3.49
C ALA A 25 -6.10 -5.71 2.04
N MET A 26 -6.98 -6.48 1.40
CA MET A 26 -6.81 -6.86 -0.01
C MET A 26 -6.84 -5.64 -0.94
N ALA A 27 -7.74 -4.67 -0.68
CA ALA A 27 -7.76 -3.43 -1.44
C ALA A 27 -6.43 -2.69 -1.37
N HIS A 28 -5.88 -2.57 -0.17
CA HIS A 28 -4.56 -2.01 0.08
C HIS A 28 -3.47 -2.79 -0.66
N LEU A 29 -3.45 -4.12 -0.53
CA LEU A 29 -2.47 -4.98 -1.19
C LEU A 29 -2.43 -4.77 -2.70
N ILE A 30 -3.60 -4.85 -3.35
CA ILE A 30 -3.71 -4.68 -4.81
C ILE A 30 -3.30 -3.26 -5.19
N HIS A 31 -3.70 -2.27 -4.40
CA HIS A 31 -3.32 -0.89 -4.62
C HIS A 31 -1.79 -0.71 -4.57
N VAL A 32 -1.16 -1.10 -3.47
CA VAL A 32 0.29 -1.05 -3.26
C VAL A 32 1.06 -1.79 -4.35
N TRP A 33 0.58 -2.98 -4.75
CA TRP A 33 1.23 -3.78 -5.77
C TRP A 33 1.25 -3.11 -7.14
N HIS A 34 0.18 -2.41 -7.51
CA HIS A 34 0.14 -1.63 -8.75
C HIS A 34 1.05 -0.41 -8.67
N GLU A 35 1.01 0.34 -7.57
CA GLU A 35 1.82 1.56 -7.41
C GLU A 35 3.32 1.25 -7.42
N ARG A 36 3.75 0.18 -6.73
CA ARG A 36 5.15 -0.28 -6.75
C ARG A 36 5.68 -0.55 -8.14
N ASN A 37 4.80 -0.93 -9.05
CA ASN A 37 5.15 -1.27 -10.41
C ASN A 37 4.77 -0.20 -11.44
N GLY A 38 4.18 0.93 -11.02
CA GLY A 38 3.65 1.94 -11.94
C GLY A 38 2.54 1.40 -12.86
N TRP A 39 1.78 0.42 -12.40
CA TRP A 39 0.80 -0.29 -13.22
C TRP A 39 -0.59 0.34 -13.18
N SER A 40 -1.26 0.28 -14.33
CA SER A 40 -2.71 0.48 -14.38
C SER A 40 -3.46 -0.80 -13.97
N HIS A 41 -4.74 -0.68 -13.60
CA HIS A 41 -5.60 -1.81 -13.25
C HIS A 41 -5.80 -2.86 -14.36
N LYS A 42 -5.28 -2.61 -15.57
CA LYS A 42 -5.35 -3.51 -16.73
C LYS A 42 -4.18 -4.49 -16.81
N VAL A 43 -3.10 -4.26 -16.06
CA VAL A 43 -1.87 -5.07 -16.19
C VAL A 43 -2.09 -6.51 -15.73
N LEU A 44 -2.63 -6.73 -14.53
CA LEU A 44 -2.88 -8.08 -14.02
C LEU A 44 -3.89 -8.88 -14.87
N PRO A 45 -5.02 -8.31 -15.32
CA PRO A 45 -5.93 -8.98 -16.25
C PRO A 45 -5.29 -9.31 -17.60
N ALA A 46 -4.52 -8.37 -18.17
CA ALA A 46 -3.83 -8.61 -19.44
C ALA A 46 -2.76 -9.70 -19.29
N LEU A 47 -2.06 -9.76 -18.17
CA LEU A 47 -1.10 -10.82 -17.89
C LEU A 47 -1.77 -12.18 -17.72
N ALA A 48 -2.89 -12.23 -17.02
CA ALA A 48 -3.66 -13.47 -16.85
C ALA A 48 -4.22 -13.98 -18.17
N ASP A 49 -4.72 -13.09 -19.03
CA ASP A 49 -5.25 -13.45 -20.35
C ASP A 49 -4.12 -13.89 -21.31
N ALA A 50 -3.03 -13.13 -21.37
CA ALA A 50 -1.91 -13.42 -22.29
C ALA A 50 -1.20 -14.75 -21.99
N LEU A 51 -1.20 -15.19 -20.73
CA LEU A 51 -0.52 -16.41 -20.28
C LEU A 51 -1.48 -17.51 -19.82
N ASP A 52 -2.78 -17.36 -20.04
CA ASP A 52 -3.84 -18.29 -19.61
C ASP A 52 -3.73 -18.71 -18.13
N LEU A 53 -3.56 -17.72 -17.24
CA LEU A 53 -3.41 -17.92 -15.80
C LEU A 53 -4.76 -18.01 -15.06
N GLY A 54 -5.86 -18.17 -15.81
CA GLY A 54 -7.22 -18.09 -15.28
C GLY A 54 -7.88 -16.73 -15.49
N ARG A 55 -9.11 -16.59 -14.98
CA ARG A 55 -10.00 -15.49 -15.35
C ARG A 55 -10.07 -14.40 -14.29
N VAL A 56 -9.61 -13.21 -14.69
CA VAL A 56 -9.84 -11.98 -13.93
C VAL A 56 -10.08 -10.81 -14.88
N HIS A 57 -11.16 -10.08 -14.65
CA HIS A 57 -11.53 -8.93 -15.47
C HIS A 57 -11.03 -7.60 -14.88
N ASN A 58 -10.84 -6.60 -15.72
CA ASN A 58 -10.48 -5.23 -15.33
C ASN A 58 -11.39 -4.66 -14.21
N SER A 59 -12.69 -4.94 -14.28
CA SER A 59 -13.66 -4.50 -13.27
C SER A 59 -13.44 -5.18 -11.91
N GLN A 60 -13.01 -6.44 -11.89
CA GLN A 60 -12.71 -7.16 -10.65
C GLN A 60 -11.47 -6.59 -9.98
N ILE A 61 -10.40 -6.30 -10.73
CA ILE A 61 -9.19 -5.64 -10.18
C ILE A 61 -9.52 -4.24 -9.67
N SER A 62 -10.27 -3.45 -10.44
CA SER A 62 -10.73 -2.13 -10.01
C SER A 62 -11.57 -2.20 -8.73
N ASN A 63 -12.52 -3.14 -8.65
CA ASN A 63 -13.35 -3.30 -7.45
C ASN A 63 -12.56 -3.86 -6.26
N LEU A 64 -11.60 -4.77 -6.47
CA LEU A 64 -10.70 -5.25 -5.42
C LEU A 64 -9.89 -4.10 -4.84
N ARG A 65 -9.21 -3.34 -5.72
CA ARG A 65 -8.40 -2.17 -5.34
C ARG A 65 -9.19 -1.12 -4.55
N ASN A 66 -10.49 -1.01 -4.77
CA ASN A 66 -11.37 -0.08 -4.07
C ASN A 66 -12.15 -0.71 -2.89
N GLY A 67 -11.90 -1.98 -2.54
CA GLY A 67 -12.59 -2.69 -1.47
C GLY A 67 -14.08 -2.96 -1.72
N LYS A 68 -14.54 -2.84 -2.98
CA LYS A 68 -15.95 -2.98 -3.38
C LYS A 68 -16.33 -4.39 -3.82
N LEU A 69 -15.36 -5.27 -4.09
CA LEU A 69 -15.63 -6.64 -4.50
C LEU A 69 -15.96 -7.50 -3.27
N ALA A 70 -17.23 -7.77 -3.03
CA ALA A 70 -17.69 -8.50 -1.84
C ALA A 70 -17.42 -10.01 -1.90
N SER A 71 -17.58 -10.61 -3.09
CA SER A 71 -17.52 -12.06 -3.30
C SER A 71 -16.79 -12.42 -4.60
N PRO A 72 -15.46 -12.22 -4.67
CA PRO A 72 -14.65 -12.74 -5.77
C PRO A 72 -14.78 -14.27 -5.88
N GLY A 73 -14.90 -14.78 -7.10
CA GLY A 73 -14.78 -16.21 -7.36
C GLY A 73 -13.35 -16.71 -7.13
N PRO A 74 -13.16 -18.02 -6.88
CA PRO A 74 -11.84 -18.60 -6.63
C PRO A 74 -10.84 -18.38 -7.78
N GLU A 75 -11.32 -18.33 -9.03
CA GLU A 75 -10.50 -18.07 -10.21
C GLU A 75 -9.76 -16.72 -10.16
N VAL A 76 -10.33 -15.72 -9.48
CA VAL A 76 -9.65 -14.41 -9.31
C VAL A 76 -8.38 -14.58 -8.49
N PHE A 77 -8.44 -15.33 -7.38
CA PHE A 77 -7.28 -15.60 -6.55
C PHE A 77 -6.28 -16.52 -7.21
N LEU A 78 -6.76 -17.50 -8.00
CA LEU A 78 -5.91 -18.36 -8.82
C LEU A 78 -5.10 -17.52 -9.81
N ALA A 79 -5.76 -16.67 -10.59
CA ALA A 79 -5.12 -15.80 -11.57
C ALA A 79 -4.11 -14.84 -10.94
N LEU A 80 -4.46 -14.21 -9.82
CA LEU A 80 -3.53 -13.34 -9.11
C LEU A 80 -2.33 -14.10 -8.54
N GLY A 81 -2.54 -15.29 -7.97
CA GLY A 81 -1.46 -16.11 -7.42
C GLY A 81 -0.52 -16.63 -8.50
N GLN A 82 -1.05 -17.05 -9.64
CA GLN A 82 -0.25 -17.51 -10.78
C GLN A 82 0.50 -16.34 -11.43
N ALA A 83 -0.15 -15.19 -11.62
CA ALA A 83 0.51 -13.98 -12.09
C ALA A 83 1.67 -13.60 -11.16
N ASN A 84 1.47 -13.66 -9.84
CA ASN A 84 2.51 -13.37 -8.87
C ASN A 84 3.70 -14.34 -8.93
N ALA A 85 3.43 -15.64 -9.10
CA ALA A 85 4.46 -16.65 -9.26
C ALA A 85 5.30 -16.46 -10.53
N ILE A 86 4.67 -16.02 -11.63
CA ILE A 86 5.36 -15.68 -12.88
C ILE A 86 6.29 -14.48 -12.68
N LEU A 87 5.85 -13.44 -11.98
CA LEU A 87 6.70 -12.28 -11.69
C LEU A 87 7.89 -12.66 -10.82
N ASP A 88 7.71 -13.57 -9.86
CA ASP A 88 8.78 -14.09 -9.00
C ASP A 88 9.80 -14.93 -9.77
N ALA A 89 9.34 -15.74 -10.73
CA ALA A 89 10.21 -16.51 -11.61
C ALA A 89 11.01 -15.64 -12.60
N GLY A 90 10.62 -14.37 -12.78
CA GLY A 90 11.21 -13.44 -13.72
C GLY A 90 10.55 -13.47 -15.10
N LEU A 91 10.85 -12.45 -15.92
CA LEU A 91 10.20 -12.27 -17.22
C LEU A 91 10.84 -13.09 -18.35
N ASP A 92 12.08 -13.56 -18.19
CA ASP A 92 12.83 -14.27 -19.23
C ASP A 92 12.03 -15.44 -19.87
N PRO A 93 11.32 -16.30 -19.10
CA PRO A 93 10.60 -17.44 -19.66
C PRO A 93 9.37 -17.05 -20.49
N ILE A 94 8.82 -15.87 -20.27
CA ILE A 94 7.56 -15.40 -20.87
C ILE A 94 7.76 -14.26 -21.88
N GLN A 95 8.99 -13.77 -22.01
CA GLN A 95 9.31 -12.57 -22.76
C GLN A 95 8.97 -12.71 -24.25
N ASP A 96 9.37 -13.81 -24.89
CA ASP A 96 9.17 -14.02 -26.33
C ASP A 96 7.67 -14.13 -26.65
N HIS A 97 6.94 -14.89 -25.83
CA HIS A 97 5.49 -15.03 -25.97
C HIS A 97 4.79 -13.68 -25.80
N LEU A 98 5.11 -12.92 -24.76
CA LEU A 98 4.51 -11.59 -24.54
C LEU A 98 4.89 -10.59 -25.64
N ALA A 99 6.07 -10.70 -26.24
CA ALA A 99 6.46 -9.86 -27.36
C ALA A 99 5.56 -10.10 -28.59
N GLU A 100 5.12 -11.36 -28.79
CA GLU A 100 4.19 -11.74 -29.86
C GLU A 100 2.74 -11.36 -29.56
N VAL A 101 2.22 -11.75 -28.39
CA VAL A 101 0.78 -11.64 -28.10
C VAL A 101 0.38 -10.29 -27.51
N HIS A 102 1.27 -9.63 -26.75
CA HIS A 102 0.95 -8.38 -26.07
C HIS A 102 2.19 -7.48 -25.84
N PRO A 103 2.80 -6.92 -26.90
CA PRO A 103 4.07 -6.19 -26.80
C PRO A 103 4.02 -4.97 -25.88
N ASP A 104 2.88 -4.30 -25.76
CA ASP A 104 2.73 -3.16 -24.83
C ASP A 104 2.71 -3.58 -23.36
N LEU A 105 2.18 -4.78 -23.04
CA LEU A 105 2.25 -5.34 -21.69
C LEU A 105 3.71 -5.64 -21.33
N LEU A 106 4.47 -6.24 -22.27
CA LEU A 106 5.89 -6.51 -22.05
C LEU A 106 6.69 -5.24 -21.75
N LYS A 107 6.42 -4.12 -22.45
CA LYS A 107 7.07 -2.84 -22.17
C LYS A 107 6.82 -2.39 -20.74
N VAL A 108 5.58 -2.49 -20.26
CA VAL A 108 5.20 -2.11 -18.90
C VAL A 108 5.89 -3.01 -17.86
N LEU A 109 5.92 -4.33 -18.08
CA LEU A 109 6.57 -5.28 -17.18
C LEU A 109 8.09 -5.09 -17.13
N LYS A 110 8.73 -4.73 -18.25
CA LYS A 110 10.17 -4.41 -18.29
C LYS A 110 10.55 -3.17 -17.49
N VAL A 111 9.61 -2.25 -17.27
CA VAL A 111 9.84 -1.08 -16.38
C VAL A 111 9.84 -1.54 -14.92
N SER A 112 8.85 -2.34 -14.52
CA SER A 112 8.79 -2.93 -13.19
C SER A 112 7.85 -4.13 -13.14
N ALA A 113 8.30 -5.18 -12.44
CA ALA A 113 7.61 -6.46 -12.29
C ALA A 113 7.87 -7.09 -10.90
N VAL A 114 7.80 -6.28 -9.85
CA VAL A 114 8.03 -6.69 -8.46
C VAL A 114 6.88 -7.60 -7.99
N PRO A 115 7.19 -8.85 -7.58
CA PRO A 115 6.22 -9.78 -7.02
C PRO A 115 5.84 -9.42 -5.57
N VAL A 116 4.68 -9.91 -5.13
CA VAL A 116 4.23 -9.86 -3.75
C VAL A 116 4.83 -11.02 -2.97
N ILE A 117 5.83 -10.71 -2.16
CA ILE A 117 6.57 -11.68 -1.34
C ILE A 117 6.03 -11.69 0.09
N SER A 118 5.79 -12.89 0.62
CA SER A 118 5.34 -13.09 2.00
C SER A 118 6.49 -13.00 3.00
N ALA A 119 6.16 -13.01 4.30
CA ALA A 119 7.17 -12.92 5.37
C ALA A 119 8.21 -14.06 5.35
N ASN A 120 7.91 -15.19 4.70
CA ASN A 120 8.85 -16.31 4.57
C ASN A 120 9.73 -16.23 3.31
N GLY A 121 9.67 -15.13 2.56
CA GLY A 121 10.46 -14.93 1.35
C GLY A 121 9.90 -15.61 0.10
N LYS A 122 8.72 -16.23 0.15
CA LYS A 122 8.06 -16.84 -1.03
C LYS A 122 6.94 -15.95 -1.58
N PRO A 123 6.66 -16.00 -2.89
CA PRO A 123 5.54 -15.28 -3.49
C PRO A 123 4.21 -15.76 -2.90
N LEU A 124 3.27 -14.83 -2.71
CA LEU A 124 1.90 -15.18 -2.32
C LEU A 124 1.21 -16.01 -3.41
N GLY A 125 0.66 -17.15 -3.00
CA GLY A 125 -0.22 -17.97 -3.83
C GLY A 125 -1.71 -17.64 -3.63
N ALA A 126 -2.57 -18.34 -4.38
CA ALA A 126 -4.02 -18.13 -4.36
C ALA A 126 -4.65 -18.28 -2.97
N GLY A 127 -4.24 -19.30 -2.21
CA GLY A 127 -4.76 -19.55 -0.85
C GLY A 127 -4.44 -18.41 0.11
N GLN A 128 -3.21 -17.90 0.07
CA GLN A 128 -2.80 -16.79 0.95
C GLN A 128 -3.50 -15.48 0.57
N LEU A 129 -3.70 -15.23 -0.73
CA LEU A 129 -4.50 -14.09 -1.17
C LEU A 129 -5.96 -14.19 -0.68
N LEU A 130 -6.56 -15.38 -0.75
CA LEU A 130 -7.89 -15.62 -0.19
C LEU A 130 -7.90 -15.37 1.32
N GLU A 131 -6.93 -15.90 2.07
CA GLU A 131 -6.81 -15.72 3.52
C GLU A 131 -6.70 -14.24 3.91
N ILE A 132 -5.94 -13.44 3.16
CA ILE A 132 -5.89 -11.98 3.35
C ILE A 132 -7.26 -11.36 3.09
N PHE A 133 -7.91 -11.70 1.97
CA PHE A 133 -9.22 -11.17 1.61
C PHE A 133 -10.31 -11.48 2.64
N VAL A 134 -10.27 -12.65 3.27
CA VAL A 134 -11.22 -13.04 4.32
C VAL A 134 -10.77 -12.64 5.73
N GLY A 135 -9.65 -11.94 5.88
CA GLY A 135 -9.13 -11.44 7.16
C GLY A 135 -8.58 -12.53 8.09
N LEU A 136 -8.11 -13.65 7.52
CA LEU A 136 -7.44 -14.74 8.25
C LEU A 136 -5.91 -14.59 8.26
N ALA A 137 -5.35 -13.92 7.26
CA ALA A 137 -3.91 -13.65 7.18
C ALA A 137 -3.63 -12.14 7.16
N PRO A 138 -2.52 -11.69 7.79
CA PRO A 138 -2.08 -10.30 7.70
C PRO A 138 -1.49 -10.02 6.31
N LEU A 139 -1.32 -8.73 6.01
CA LEU A 139 -0.57 -8.32 4.82
C LEU A 139 0.90 -8.71 4.94
N PRO A 140 1.56 -9.03 3.82
CA PRO A 140 2.99 -9.28 3.86
C PRO A 140 3.74 -7.99 4.22
N PRO A 141 4.83 -8.06 5.02
CA PRO A 141 5.50 -6.85 5.54
C PRO A 141 5.92 -5.85 4.47
N GLY A 142 6.34 -6.34 3.29
CA GLY A 142 6.71 -5.47 2.16
C GLY A 142 5.54 -4.71 1.53
N PHE A 143 4.30 -5.14 1.72
CA PHE A 143 3.12 -4.51 1.10
C PHE A 143 2.12 -4.00 2.16
N ASP A 144 2.49 -4.05 3.43
CA ASP A 144 1.72 -3.44 4.50
C ASP A 144 2.16 -1.99 4.69
N TRP A 145 1.68 -1.10 3.82
CA TRP A 145 1.86 0.36 4.01
C TRP A 145 0.85 0.95 4.99
N ARG A 146 0.03 0.13 5.66
CA ARG A 146 -0.89 0.66 6.65
C ARG A 146 -0.07 1.29 7.76
N ILE A 147 -0.53 2.44 8.21
CA ILE A 147 0.11 3.21 9.26
C ILE A 147 -0.44 2.73 10.60
N ASP A 148 0.45 2.43 11.53
CA ASP A 148 0.04 2.10 12.89
C ASP A 148 -0.56 3.35 13.58
N PRO A 149 -1.71 3.27 14.27
CA PRO A 149 -2.24 4.38 15.06
C PRO A 149 -1.23 5.02 16.02
N MET A 150 -0.28 4.24 16.55
CA MET A 150 0.77 4.71 17.45
C MET A 150 1.88 5.50 16.74
N GLU A 151 2.11 5.27 15.45
CA GLU A 151 3.12 6.01 14.66
C GLU A 151 2.53 7.22 13.91
N ALA A 152 1.20 7.29 13.74
CA ALA A 152 0.53 8.30 12.92
C ALA A 152 0.87 9.76 13.28
N ALA A 153 0.91 10.09 14.57
CA ALA A 153 1.28 11.43 15.04
C ALA A 153 2.74 11.76 14.72
N ALA A 154 3.65 10.82 14.96
CA ALA A 154 5.08 11.01 14.72
C ALA A 154 5.37 11.11 13.21
N LEU A 155 4.68 10.31 12.38
CA LEU A 155 4.75 10.41 10.91
C LEU A 155 4.17 11.73 10.40
N SER A 156 3.11 12.25 11.01
CA SER A 156 2.52 13.55 10.64
C SER A 156 3.52 14.69 10.84
N ALA A 157 4.23 14.71 11.97
CA ALA A 157 5.29 15.66 12.24
C ALA A 157 6.46 15.51 11.25
N ALA A 158 6.96 14.29 11.05
CA ALA A 158 8.05 14.02 10.11
C ALA A 158 7.70 14.40 8.67
N LEU A 159 6.44 14.19 8.26
CA LEU A 159 5.90 14.60 6.97
C LEU A 159 5.88 16.13 6.84
N ALA A 160 5.39 16.84 7.86
CA ALA A 160 5.35 18.30 7.86
C ALA A 160 6.77 18.88 7.75
N ASP A 161 7.73 18.37 8.52
CA ASP A 161 9.13 18.79 8.44
C ASP A 161 9.74 18.51 7.06
N CYS A 162 9.43 17.35 6.47
CA CYS A 162 9.90 16.95 5.16
C CYS A 162 9.36 17.85 4.04
N LEU A 163 8.05 18.07 4.00
CA LEU A 163 7.39 18.88 2.98
C LEU A 163 7.71 20.37 3.14
N CYS A 164 7.79 20.87 4.38
CA CYS A 164 8.18 22.26 4.66
C CYS A 164 9.69 22.50 4.50
N ARG A 165 10.52 21.45 4.35
CA ARG A 165 11.98 21.53 4.18
C ARG A 165 12.68 22.36 5.25
N GLY A 166 12.21 22.26 6.49
CA GLY A 166 12.70 23.05 7.62
C GLY A 166 12.33 24.55 7.57
N GLN A 167 11.52 25.00 6.61
CA GLN A 167 10.96 26.35 6.59
C GLN A 167 9.74 26.45 7.50
N SER A 168 9.46 27.65 8.01
CA SER A 168 8.21 27.87 8.75
C SER A 168 7.00 27.80 7.81
N TRP A 169 5.85 27.35 8.33
CA TRP A 169 4.61 27.27 7.54
C TRP A 169 4.27 28.58 6.83
N ARG A 170 4.53 29.73 7.47
CA ARG A 170 4.29 31.06 6.86
C ARG A 170 5.07 31.29 5.57
N GLN A 171 6.24 30.67 5.42
CA GLN A 171 7.13 30.86 4.28
C GLN A 171 6.83 29.88 3.15
N CYS A 172 6.42 28.65 3.47
CA CYS A 172 6.25 27.57 2.50
C CYS A 172 4.77 27.30 2.14
N ARG A 173 3.79 27.85 2.87
CA ARG A 173 2.35 27.59 2.71
C ARG A 173 1.89 27.65 1.26
N ASP A 174 2.11 28.77 0.59
CA ASP A 174 1.52 29.00 -0.73
C ASP A 174 2.09 28.02 -1.77
N GLN A 175 3.38 27.68 -1.65
CA GLN A 175 4.04 26.66 -2.47
C GLN A 175 3.49 25.26 -2.20
N LEU A 176 3.41 24.83 -0.93
CA LEU A 176 2.88 23.50 -0.57
C LEU A 176 1.41 23.35 -0.96
N MET A 177 0.60 24.37 -0.68
CA MET A 177 -0.83 24.36 -1.02
C MET A 177 -1.06 24.34 -2.53
N SER A 178 -0.15 24.89 -3.33
CA SER A 178 -0.19 24.77 -4.79
C SER A 178 0.27 23.41 -5.30
N ALA A 179 1.21 22.76 -4.60
CA ALA A 179 1.71 21.42 -4.96
C ALA A 179 0.75 20.29 -4.56
N TYR A 180 -0.08 20.49 -3.54
CA TYR A 180 -1.05 19.49 -3.09
C TYR A 180 -2.19 19.30 -4.10
N PRO A 181 -2.32 18.12 -4.75
CA PRO A 181 -3.18 17.92 -5.92
C PRO A 181 -4.69 17.89 -5.60
N VAL A 182 -5.05 17.84 -4.31
CA VAL A 182 -6.42 17.65 -3.88
C VAL A 182 -7.19 18.98 -3.87
N GLY A 183 -8.32 19.02 -4.58
CA GLY A 183 -9.21 20.18 -4.67
C GLY A 183 -10.30 20.26 -3.59
N LYS A 184 -10.53 19.21 -2.78
CA LYS A 184 -11.57 19.19 -1.75
C LYS A 184 -11.19 20.09 -0.57
N THR A 185 -12.01 21.10 -0.27
CA THR A 185 -11.76 22.11 0.79
C THR A 185 -11.42 21.48 2.14
N GLN A 186 -12.22 20.53 2.62
CA GLN A 186 -11.99 19.86 3.91
C GLN A 186 -10.62 19.15 3.99
N ARG A 187 -10.19 18.51 2.90
CA ARG A 187 -8.88 17.84 2.84
C ARG A 187 -7.74 18.85 2.82
N ARG A 188 -7.91 19.94 2.08
CA ARG A 188 -6.93 21.05 2.02
C ARG A 188 -6.77 21.76 3.36
N GLU A 189 -7.86 21.98 4.09
CA GLU A 189 -7.83 22.53 5.45
C GLU A 189 -7.13 21.60 6.44
N ARG A 190 -7.42 20.30 6.37
CA ARG A 190 -6.74 19.28 7.17
C ARG A 190 -5.24 19.25 6.88
N PHE A 191 -4.86 19.18 5.60
CA PHE A 191 -3.46 19.22 5.17
C PHE A 191 -2.76 20.47 5.71
N ALA A 192 -3.36 21.66 5.55
CA ALA A 192 -2.81 22.91 6.07
C ALA A 192 -2.65 22.89 7.61
N ALA A 193 -3.62 22.32 8.35
CA ALA A 193 -3.53 22.21 9.80
C ALA A 193 -2.39 21.28 10.24
N VAL A 194 -2.16 20.18 9.52
CA VAL A 194 -1.04 19.26 9.80
C VAL A 194 0.29 19.91 9.48
N MET A 195 0.43 20.53 8.31
CA MET A 195 1.68 21.23 7.94
C MET A 195 2.00 22.39 8.89
N ALA A 196 0.98 23.01 9.47
CA ALA A 196 1.13 24.06 10.48
C ALA A 196 1.43 23.53 11.90
N GLY A 197 1.43 22.21 12.12
CA GLY A 197 1.61 21.59 13.43
C GLY A 197 0.44 21.81 14.40
N LEU A 198 -0.74 22.16 13.91
CA LEU A 198 -1.95 22.37 14.72
C LEU A 198 -2.69 21.08 15.04
N ARG A 199 -2.35 20.01 14.32
CA ARG A 199 -3.07 18.73 14.30
C ARG A 199 -2.17 17.65 13.70
N ASP A 200 -2.44 16.39 14.05
CA ASP A 200 -1.92 15.22 13.34
C ASP A 200 -2.98 14.53 12.48
N TYR A 201 -2.53 13.77 11.48
CA TYR A 201 -3.39 12.80 10.81
C TYR A 201 -3.62 11.59 11.72
N SER A 202 -4.84 11.01 11.68
CA SER A 202 -5.02 9.64 12.16
C SER A 202 -4.36 8.64 11.20
N ALA A 203 -4.14 7.40 11.65
CA ALA A 203 -3.62 6.33 10.79
C ALA A 203 -4.46 6.14 9.51
N GLU A 204 -5.79 6.13 9.63
CA GLU A 204 -6.70 5.96 8.50
C GLU A 204 -6.66 7.16 7.54
N GLU A 205 -6.53 8.38 8.07
CA GLU A 205 -6.41 9.56 7.24
C GLU A 205 -5.06 9.59 6.53
N LEU A 206 -3.99 9.25 7.23
CA LEU A 206 -2.66 9.26 6.64
C LEU A 206 -2.54 8.18 5.57
N ASP A 207 -3.04 6.97 5.80
CA ASP A 207 -3.13 5.89 4.81
C ASP A 207 -3.94 6.31 3.58
N GLY A 208 -5.13 6.89 3.80
CA GLY A 208 -6.01 7.34 2.72
C GLY A 208 -5.49 8.56 1.92
N GLU A 209 -4.64 9.40 2.51
CA GLU A 209 -4.05 10.57 1.86
C GLU A 209 -2.61 10.35 1.36
N PHE A 210 -1.98 9.24 1.72
CA PHE A 210 -0.53 9.05 1.58
C PHE A 210 -0.01 9.28 0.15
N LEU A 211 -0.78 8.85 -0.85
CA LEU A 211 -0.41 9.04 -2.25
C LEU A 211 -0.43 10.51 -2.68
N ASP A 212 -1.46 11.25 -2.26
CA ASP A 212 -1.55 12.67 -2.58
C ASP A 212 -0.41 13.44 -1.90
N LEU A 213 -0.01 12.99 -0.71
CA LEU A 213 1.14 13.52 0.03
C LEU A 213 2.47 13.19 -0.67
N HIS A 214 2.64 11.97 -1.18
CA HIS A 214 3.81 11.59 -1.99
C HIS A 214 3.86 12.37 -3.31
N ALA A 215 2.72 12.55 -4.00
CA ALA A 215 2.65 13.37 -5.21
C ALA A 215 3.02 14.84 -4.94
N THR A 216 2.65 15.36 -3.77
CA THR A 216 3.07 16.70 -3.31
C THR A 216 4.57 16.77 -3.10
N TYR A 217 5.15 15.76 -2.44
CA TYR A 217 6.60 15.65 -2.24
C TYR A 217 7.36 15.64 -3.56
N LEU A 218 6.90 14.86 -4.55
CA LEU A 218 7.49 14.82 -5.89
C LEU A 218 7.40 16.16 -6.61
N SER A 219 6.23 16.82 -6.55
CA SER A 219 5.99 18.12 -7.21
C SER A 219 6.85 19.26 -6.67
N LEU A 220 7.39 19.11 -5.47
CA LEU A 220 8.26 20.11 -4.85
C LEU A 220 9.74 19.94 -5.24
N ASP A 221 10.11 19.00 -6.12
CA ASP A 221 11.50 18.55 -6.41
C ASP A 221 12.09 17.63 -5.33
N GLY A 222 11.26 16.78 -4.71
CA GLY A 222 11.73 15.72 -3.82
C GLY A 222 12.62 14.71 -4.57
N GLN A 223 13.94 14.92 -4.58
CA GLN A 223 14.88 13.93 -5.12
C GLN A 223 15.05 12.76 -4.13
N ASN A 224 14.98 11.52 -4.64
CA ASN A 224 15.22 10.23 -3.95
C ASN A 224 14.03 9.49 -3.28
N GLY A 225 12.81 9.64 -3.78
CA GLY A 225 11.69 8.77 -3.39
C GLY A 225 10.87 8.33 -4.60
N ALA A 226 11.44 7.51 -5.49
CA ALA A 226 10.79 7.12 -6.75
C ALA A 226 9.43 6.43 -6.55
N THR A 227 9.20 5.84 -5.36
CA THR A 227 7.95 5.14 -5.01
C THR A 227 7.40 5.60 -3.66
N PRO A 228 6.08 5.50 -3.42
CA PRO A 228 5.48 5.81 -2.14
C PRO A 228 6.09 5.01 -0.96
N ALA A 229 6.46 3.73 -1.18
CA ALA A 229 7.15 2.91 -0.17
C ALA A 229 8.44 3.55 0.33
N ALA A 230 9.32 3.94 -0.60
CA ALA A 230 10.61 4.54 -0.24
C ALA A 230 10.41 5.84 0.54
N PHE A 231 9.35 6.60 0.21
CA PHE A 231 8.98 7.79 0.95
C PHE A 231 8.48 7.47 2.36
N LEU A 232 7.64 6.44 2.54
CA LEU A 232 7.17 6.02 3.86
C LEU A 232 8.34 5.55 4.74
N ASP A 233 9.25 4.74 4.19
CA ASP A 233 10.43 4.26 4.89
C ASP A 233 11.39 5.40 5.27
N GLU A 234 11.51 6.42 4.41
CA GLU A 234 12.23 7.66 4.74
C GLU A 234 11.61 8.41 5.92
N LEU A 235 10.27 8.55 5.94
CA LEU A 235 9.57 9.17 7.07
C LEU A 235 9.76 8.35 8.36
N ARG A 236 9.66 7.02 8.28
CA ARG A 236 9.87 6.11 9.42
C ARG A 236 11.29 6.19 9.98
N ARG A 237 12.32 6.34 9.13
CA ARG A 237 13.71 6.53 9.58
C ARG A 237 13.95 7.85 10.31
N ARG A 238 13.11 8.86 10.10
CA ARG A 238 13.16 10.15 10.79
C ARG A 238 12.45 10.15 12.13
N LEU A 239 11.70 9.09 12.44
CA LEU A 239 11.01 8.99 13.72
C LEU A 239 12.05 8.87 14.84
N PRO A 240 11.91 9.63 15.94
CA PRO A 240 12.77 9.43 17.10
C PRO A 240 12.59 8.00 17.60
N PHE A 241 13.71 7.27 17.73
CA PHE A 241 13.71 5.92 18.29
C PHE A 241 13.15 6.00 19.71
N LYS A 242 11.89 5.57 19.92
CA LYS A 242 11.38 5.38 21.28
C LYS A 242 12.08 4.16 21.85
N ALA A 243 13.18 4.38 22.58
CA ALA A 243 13.60 3.44 23.59
C ALA A 243 12.41 3.24 24.53
N THR A 244 11.87 2.03 24.54
CA THR A 244 10.88 1.60 25.52
C THR A 244 11.45 1.87 26.90
N LEU A 245 10.81 2.79 27.63
CA LEU A 245 11.02 2.99 29.06
C LEU A 245 10.62 1.70 29.79
N SER A 246 11.58 0.80 29.95
CA SER A 246 11.62 -0.18 31.04
C SER A 246 12.84 0.12 31.90
N ASP A 247 12.83 1.28 32.56
CA ASP A 247 13.66 1.52 33.73
C ASP A 247 12.79 2.31 34.71
N GLN A 248 12.10 1.58 35.57
CA GLN A 248 11.71 2.13 36.87
C GLN A 248 12.86 1.80 37.84
N PRO A 249 13.53 2.80 38.44
CA PRO A 249 14.34 2.55 39.61
C PRO A 249 13.44 2.53 40.86
N GLU A 250 13.60 1.44 41.61
CA GLU A 250 13.27 1.16 43.02
C GLU A 250 11.90 1.57 43.60
#